data_AF-A0AAV0P888-F1
#
_entry.id   AF-A0AAV0P888-F1
#
_cell.length_a   1.000
_cell.length_b   1.000
_cell.length_c   1.000
_cell.angle_alpha   90.00
_cell.angle_beta   90.00
_cell.angle_gamma   90.00
#
_symmetry.space_group_name_H-M   'P 1'
#
loop_
_entity.id
_entity.type
_entity.pdbx_description
1 polymer ?
#
loop_
_entity_poly.entity_id
_entity_poly.type
_entity_poly.pdbx_seq_one_letter_code
_entity_poly.pdbx_strand_id
1 'polypeptide(L)'
;MGDSGRRIGVAVDFSPCSVKALRWAIDNLARDGDHLIVVHTRPAEYHESGEMLFFETTGSPLIPLVEVSDPATMSKYGVKSDPVTLDVLNTAAKQKKVRNFPPISLPTN
;
A
#
# COMPACT_ATOMS: atom_id res chain seq x y z
N MET A 1 -22.88 12.71 -2.18
CA MET A 1 -21.96 13.03 -3.30
C MET A 1 -21.03 11.85 -3.46
N GLY A 2 -21.19 11.07 -4.52
CA GLY A 2 -20.51 9.78 -4.68
C GLY A 2 -19.01 9.96 -4.80
N ASP A 3 -18.26 9.36 -3.88
CA ASP A 3 -16.81 9.19 -3.91
C ASP A 3 -16.46 8.16 -5.01
N SER A 4 -16.74 8.52 -6.27
CA SER A 4 -16.74 7.65 -7.46
C SER A 4 -15.37 7.60 -8.14
N GLY A 5 -14.29 7.83 -7.41
CA GLY A 5 -12.93 7.62 -7.92
C GLY A 5 -12.74 6.16 -8.31
N ARG A 6 -12.14 5.89 -9.48
CA ARG A 6 -11.87 4.50 -9.87
C ARG A 6 -10.77 3.94 -8.97
N ARG A 7 -10.92 2.68 -8.57
CA ARG A 7 -9.92 1.97 -7.78
C ARG A 7 -8.94 1.27 -8.73
N ILE A 8 -7.67 1.58 -8.59
CA ILE A 8 -6.58 1.02 -9.39
C ILE A 8 -5.73 0.16 -8.46
N GLY A 9 -5.81 -1.16 -8.62
CA GLY A 9 -4.97 -2.11 -7.91
C GLY A 9 -3.68 -2.38 -8.67
N VAL A 10 -2.53 -2.25 -8.02
CA VAL A 10 -1.23 -2.62 -8.60
C VAL A 10 -0.53 -3.61 -7.68
N ALA A 11 -0.25 -4.81 -8.20
CA ALA A 11 0.54 -5.80 -7.49
C ALA A 11 2.03 -5.43 -7.56
N VAL A 12 2.68 -5.35 -6.41
CA VAL A 12 4.10 -4.96 -6.30
C VAL A 12 4.82 -5.96 -5.42
N ASP A 13 5.87 -6.58 -5.95
CA ASP A 13 6.74 -7.54 -5.27
C ASP A 13 8.10 -6.93 -4.87
N PHE A 14 8.26 -5.61 -4.99
CA PHE A 14 9.50 -4.84 -4.80
C PHE A 14 10.64 -5.22 -5.75
N SER A 15 10.37 -5.95 -6.84
CA SER A 15 11.33 -6.13 -7.92
C SER A 15 11.48 -4.85 -8.76
N PRO A 16 12.63 -4.63 -9.42
CA PRO A 16 12.80 -3.50 -10.33
C PRO A 16 11.76 -3.43 -11.46
N CYS A 17 11.21 -4.58 -11.85
CA CYS A 17 10.17 -4.66 -12.87
C CYS A 17 8.83 -4.16 -12.34
N SER A 18 8.41 -4.59 -11.15
CA SER A 18 7.13 -4.16 -10.57
C SER A 18 7.12 -2.67 -10.22
N VAL A 19 8.26 -2.11 -9.80
CA VAL A 19 8.38 -0.65 -9.57
C VAL A 19 8.18 0.14 -10.87
N LYS A 20 8.71 -0.35 -12.01
CA LYS A 20 8.47 0.28 -13.32
C LYS A 20 7.01 0.15 -13.75
N ALA A 21 6.38 -1.00 -13.51
CA ALA A 21 4.97 -1.21 -13.80
C ALA A 21 4.08 -0.27 -12.96
N LEU A 22 4.42 -0.09 -11.68
CA LEU A 22 3.74 0.85 -10.78
C LEU A 22 3.84 2.29 -11.31
N ARG A 23 5.04 2.74 -11.68
CA ARG A 23 5.23 4.08 -12.30
C ARG A 23 4.36 4.24 -13.54
N TRP A 24 4.40 3.26 -14.45
CA TRP A 24 3.59 3.29 -15.66
C TRP A 24 2.08 3.38 -15.35
N ALA A 25 1.60 2.64 -14.36
CA ALA A 25 0.19 2.67 -13.95
C ALA A 25 -0.20 4.04 -13.36
N ILE A 26 0.66 4.66 -12.55
CA ILE A 26 0.43 6.00 -12.01
C ILE A 26 0.35 7.04 -13.13
N ASP A 27 1.29 6.98 -14.08
CA ASP A 27 1.40 7.98 -15.13
C ASP A 27 0.26 7.86 -16.16
N ASN A 28 -0.11 6.63 -16.53
CA ASN A 28 -1.04 6.37 -17.63
C ASN A 28 -2.47 6.09 -17.17
N LEU A 29 -2.66 5.44 -16.02
CA LEU A 29 -3.98 4.97 -15.58
C LEU A 29 -4.59 5.85 -14.50
N ALA A 30 -3.79 6.28 -13.51
CA ALA A 30 -4.29 7.08 -12.41
C ALA A 30 -4.70 8.48 -12.88
N ARG A 31 -5.84 8.98 -12.40
CA ARG A 31 -6.30 10.34 -12.61
C ARG A 31 -6.59 11.01 -11.27
N ASP A 32 -6.78 12.32 -11.29
CA ASP A 32 -7.12 13.06 -10.08
C ASP A 32 -8.42 12.53 -9.46
N GLY A 33 -8.36 12.17 -8.19
CA GLY A 33 -9.49 11.58 -7.45
C GLY A 33 -9.62 10.05 -7.59
N ASP A 34 -8.78 9.37 -8.36
CA ASP A 34 -8.72 7.90 -8.36
C ASP A 34 -8.03 7.38 -7.08
N HIS A 35 -8.34 6.13 -6.70
CA HIS A 35 -7.75 5.46 -5.53
C HIS A 35 -6.72 4.43 -5.99
N LEU A 36 -5.45 4.66 -5.66
CA LEU A 36 -4.38 3.70 -5.91
C LEU A 36 -4.28 2.72 -4.73
N ILE A 37 -4.40 1.43 -5.00
CA ILE A 37 -4.28 0.34 -4.02
C ILE A 37 -3.06 -0.49 -4.44
N VAL A 38 -2.06 -0.57 -3.57
CA VAL A 38 -0.89 -1.41 -3.80
C VAL A 38 -1.07 -2.73 -3.06
N VAL A 39 -0.90 -3.84 -3.77
CA VAL A 39 -1.03 -5.19 -3.21
C VAL A 39 0.34 -5.84 -3.20
N HIS A 40 0.85 -6.18 -2.03
CA HIS A 40 2.07 -6.95 -1.89
C HIS A 40 1.75 -8.33 -1.33
N THR A 41 2.09 -9.38 -2.07
CA THR A 41 1.93 -10.77 -1.63
C THR A 41 3.24 -11.27 -1.05
N ARG A 42 3.21 -11.74 0.19
CA ARG A 42 4.35 -12.41 0.81
C ARG A 42 4.16 -13.93 0.72
N PRO A 43 5.17 -14.69 0.23
CA PRO A 43 5.10 -16.15 0.25
C PRO A 43 5.11 -16.66 1.71
N ALA A 44 4.38 -17.75 1.94
CA ALA A 44 4.11 -18.32 3.27
C ALA A 44 5.35 -18.85 4.04
N GLU A 45 6.53 -18.81 3.42
CA GLU A 45 7.75 -19.42 3.97
C GLU A 45 8.39 -18.61 5.12
N TYR A 46 7.94 -17.37 5.37
CA TYR A 46 8.33 -16.62 6.56
C TYR A 46 7.36 -16.90 7.71
N HIS A 47 7.44 -18.11 8.23
CA HIS A 47 7.03 -18.38 9.60
C HIS A 47 7.98 -17.60 10.51
N GLU A 48 7.47 -16.59 11.24
CA GLU A 48 7.63 -16.49 12.70
C GLU A 48 7.16 -15.13 13.25
N SER A 49 6.09 -15.21 14.04
CA SER A 49 5.76 -14.40 15.22
C SER A 49 5.18 -12.98 15.04
N GLY A 50 4.08 -12.73 15.77
CA GLY A 50 3.50 -11.40 16.02
C GLY A 50 2.07 -11.22 15.51
N GLU A 51 1.66 -9.95 15.35
CA GLU A 51 0.32 -9.57 14.87
C GLU A 51 0.00 -10.04 13.43
N MET A 52 0.99 -10.55 12.69
CA MET A 52 0.82 -11.12 11.35
C MET A 52 -0.14 -12.32 11.32
N LEU A 53 -0.25 -13.10 12.41
CA LEU A 53 -1.19 -14.22 12.49
C LEU A 53 -2.65 -13.76 12.33
N PHE A 54 -2.99 -12.55 12.79
CA PHE A 54 -4.33 -12.00 12.68
C PHE A 54 -4.73 -11.67 11.23
N PHE A 55 -3.74 -11.58 10.33
CA PHE A 55 -3.94 -11.26 8.92
C PHE A 55 -3.87 -12.49 8.00
N GLU A 56 -3.56 -13.68 8.51
CA GLU A 56 -3.48 -14.90 7.69
C GLU A 56 -4.84 -15.30 7.10
N THR A 57 -5.93 -15.09 7.84
CA THR A 57 -7.28 -15.50 7.43
C THR A 57 -7.94 -14.49 6.48
N THR A 58 -7.77 -13.19 6.71
CA THR A 58 -8.50 -12.12 5.99
C THR A 58 -7.61 -11.17 5.18
N GLY A 59 -6.29 -11.26 5.35
CA GLY A 59 -5.34 -10.25 4.88
C GLY A 59 -5.21 -9.07 5.85
N SER A 60 -4.20 -8.24 5.61
CA SER A 60 -4.00 -6.98 6.31
C SER A 60 -5.07 -5.97 5.88
N PRO A 61 -5.57 -5.11 6.79
CA PRO A 61 -6.45 -4.02 6.40
C PRO A 61 -5.73 -3.04 5.46
N LEU A 62 -6.49 -2.15 4.78
CA LEU A 62 -5.87 -1.14 3.91
C LEU A 62 -5.04 -0.17 4.75
N ILE A 63 -3.71 -0.20 4.55
CA ILE A 63 -2.77 0.68 5.25
C ILE A 63 -2.60 1.97 4.44
N PRO A 64 -2.86 3.15 5.04
CA PRO A 64 -2.62 4.43 4.39
C PRO A 64 -1.13 4.60 4.02
N LEU A 65 -0.84 5.31 2.92
CA LEU A 65 0.54 5.54 2.48
C LEU A 65 1.42 6.23 3.53
N VAL A 66 0.82 7.10 4.35
CA VAL A 66 1.53 7.78 5.45
C VAL A 66 2.03 6.79 6.50
N GLU A 67 1.28 5.72 6.77
CA GLU A 67 1.66 4.66 7.72
C GLU A 67 2.64 3.69 7.08
N VAL A 68 2.50 3.39 5.78
CA VAL A 68 3.48 2.58 5.02
C VAL A 68 4.85 3.25 4.93
N SER A 69 4.89 4.58 4.98
CA SER A 69 6.16 5.33 5.01
C SER A 69 6.89 5.22 6.36
N ASP A 70 6.22 4.77 7.42
CA ASP A 70 6.84 4.52 8.72
C ASP A 70 7.54 3.15 8.74
N PRO A 71 8.88 3.09 8.92
CA PRO A 71 9.62 1.84 9.02
C PRO A 71 9.12 0.93 10.14
N ALA A 72 8.59 1.48 11.23
CA ALA A 72 8.06 0.69 12.34
C ALA A 72 6.80 -0.09 11.92
N THR A 73 5.92 0.55 11.15
CA THR A 73 4.71 -0.08 10.60
C THR A 73 5.07 -1.15 9.58
N MET A 74 5.99 -0.87 8.66
CA MET A 74 6.44 -1.86 7.67
C MET A 74 7.05 -3.11 8.31
N SER A 75 7.80 -2.93 9.39
CA SER A 75 8.36 -4.03 10.19
C SER A 75 7.27 -4.90 10.83
N LYS A 76 6.15 -4.32 11.29
CA LYS A 76 5.01 -5.08 11.84
C LYS A 76 4.34 -5.98 10.80
N TYR A 77 4.25 -5.52 9.55
CA TYR A 77 3.76 -6.31 8.41
C TYR A 77 4.88 -7.18 7.79
N GLY A 78 6.08 -7.12 8.36
CA GLY A 78 7.32 -7.77 7.91
C GLY A 78 7.77 -7.37 6.50
N VAL A 79 7.21 -6.33 5.92
CA VAL A 79 7.58 -5.86 4.59
C VAL A 79 8.91 -5.10 4.68
N LYS A 80 9.88 -5.45 3.83
CA LYS A 80 11.12 -4.69 3.74
C LYS A 80 10.83 -3.32 3.12
N SER A 81 11.24 -2.26 3.81
CA SER A 81 11.13 -0.89 3.32
C SER A 81 12.06 -0.69 2.12
N ASP A 82 11.51 -0.71 0.92
CA ASP A 82 12.21 -0.33 -0.30
C ASP A 82 12.07 1.19 -0.55
N PRO A 83 13.16 1.98 -0.41
CA PRO A 83 13.09 3.43 -0.52
C PRO A 83 12.66 3.90 -1.92
N VAL A 84 12.94 3.12 -2.96
CA VAL A 84 12.57 3.47 -4.34
C VAL A 84 11.06 3.38 -4.54
N THR A 85 10.43 2.31 -4.05
CA THR A 85 8.98 2.14 -4.11
C THR A 85 8.26 3.20 -3.28
N LEU A 86 8.77 3.51 -2.09
CA LEU A 86 8.20 4.56 -1.24
C LEU A 86 8.27 5.95 -1.90
N ASP A 87 9.36 6.28 -2.57
CA ASP A 87 9.51 7.55 -3.30
C ASP A 87 8.51 7.67 -4.46
N VAL A 88 8.30 6.59 -5.22
CA VAL A 88 7.30 6.53 -6.30
C VAL A 88 5.89 6.76 -5.76
N LEU A 89 5.53 6.08 -4.67
CA LEU A 89 4.21 6.21 -4.07
C LEU A 89 3.98 7.60 -3.47
N ASN A 90 5.00 8.17 -2.81
CA ASN A 90 4.93 9.53 -2.30
C ASN A 90 4.80 10.57 -3.42
N THR A 91 5.50 10.36 -4.53
CA THR A 91 5.36 11.20 -5.73
C THR A 91 3.95 11.10 -6.30
N ALA A 92 3.40 9.89 -6.43
CA ALA A 92 2.04 9.67 -6.91
C ALA A 92 0.99 10.33 -6.03
N ALA A 93 1.12 10.21 -4.70
CA ALA A 93 0.20 10.80 -3.74
C ALA A 93 0.19 12.34 -3.81
N LYS A 94 1.37 12.96 -3.96
CA LYS A 94 1.51 14.41 -4.15
C LYS A 94 0.92 14.87 -5.48
N GLN A 95 1.11 14.11 -6.55
CA GLN A 95 0.68 14.49 -7.90
C GLN A 95 -0.82 14.34 -8.11
N LYS A 96 -1.45 13.26 -7.61
CA LYS A 96 -2.83 12.87 -8.01
C LYS A 96 -3.88 13.13 -6.92
N LYS A 97 -3.50 13.79 -5.81
CA LYS A 97 -4.34 13.98 -4.60
C LYS A 97 -5.08 12.69 -4.20
N VAL A 98 -4.38 11.56 -4.25
CA VAL A 98 -4.96 10.26 -3.92
C VAL A 98 -5.51 10.34 -2.51
N ARG A 99 -6.80 10.04 -2.35
CA ARG A 99 -7.46 10.12 -1.06
C ARG A 99 -6.85 9.07 -0.14
N ASN A 100 -6.08 9.52 0.85
CA ASN A 100 -5.68 8.69 1.95
C ASN A 100 -6.94 8.19 2.65
N PHE A 101 -7.07 6.88 2.78
CA PHE A 101 -8.10 6.30 3.62
C PHE A 101 -7.87 6.79 5.07
N PRO A 102 -8.93 7.10 5.82
CA PRO A 102 -8.77 7.49 7.21
C PRO A 102 -8.03 6.38 7.97
N PRO A 103 -7.14 6.74 8.91
CA PRO A 103 -6.48 5.76 9.77
C PRO A 103 -7.53 4.96 10.53
N ILE A 104 -7.26 3.67 10.71
CA ILE A 104 -8.17 2.76 11.41
C ILE A 104 -8.25 3.23 12.87
N SER A 105 -9.41 3.74 13.29
CA SER A 105 -9.73 3.83 14.70
C SER A 105 -9.85 2.41 15.24
N LEU A 106 -8.87 1.95 16.01
CA LEU A 106 -9.01 0.74 16.81
C LEU A 106 -10.29 0.87 17.64
N PRO A 107 -11.13 -0.18 17.74
CA PRO A 107 -12.29 -0.12 18.61
C PRO A 107 -11.79 0.13 20.03
N THR A 108 -12.10 1.32 20.57
CA THR A 108 -11.96 1.60 21.99
C THR A 108 -12.96 0.71 22.73
N ASN A 109 -12.43 -0.23 23.51
CA ASN A 109 -13.20 -0.99 24.49
C ASN A 109 -13.55 -0.09 25.68
#